data_AF-A0A381U4V4-F1
#
_entry.id   AF-A0A381U4V4-F1
#
_cell.length_a   1.000
_cell.length_b   1.000
_cell.length_c   1.000
_cell.angle_alpha   90.00
_cell.angle_beta   90.00
_cell.angle_gamma   90.00
#
_symmetry.space_group_name_H-M   'P 1'
#
loop_
_entity.id
_entity.type
_entity.pdbx_description
1 polymer ?
#
loop_
_entity_poly.entity_id
_entity_poly.type
_entity_poly.pdbx_seq_one_letter_code
_entity_poly.pdbx_strand_id
1 'polypeptide(L)' 'MSIIKNYLRQNKVTHTFSSCQWPIGDPQEKDFHFCDTANVVGKPYCQQHCDLAYIDERELKKEKEVQRNRRIAA' A
#
# COMPACT_ATOMS: atom_id res chain seq x y z
N MET A 1 -28.87 1.75 -15.58
CA MET A 1 -27.61 2.14 -14.92
C MET A 1 -27.63 2.09 -13.38
N SER A 2 -28.77 2.07 -12.70
CA SER A 2 -28.83 2.07 -11.23
C SER A 2 -28.62 0.69 -10.57
N ILE A 3 -29.03 -0.39 -11.24
CA ILE A 3 -28.93 -1.77 -10.71
C ILE A 3 -27.47 -2.18 -10.51
N ILE A 4 -26.60 -1.95 -11.51
CA ILE A 4 -25.17 -2.29 -11.42
C ILE A 4 -24.47 -1.48 -10.31
N LYS A 5 -24.80 -0.19 -10.18
CA LYS A 5 -24.26 0.66 -9.11
C LYS A 5 -24.67 0.17 -7.72
N ASN A 6 -25.92 -0.28 -7.55
CA ASN A 6 -26.39 -0.85 -6.28
C ASN A 6 -25.72 -2.18 -5.97
N TYR A 7 -25.56 -3.06 -6.97
CA TYR A 7 -24.87 -4.35 -6.81
C TYR A 7 -23.42 -4.16 -6.34
N LEU A 8 -22.67 -3.22 -6.94
CA LEU A 8 -21.30 -2.91 -6.53
C LEU A 8 -21.22 -2.31 -5.12
N ARG A 9 -22.21 -1.49 -4.73
CA ARG A 9 -22.29 -0.94 -3.37
C ARG A 9 -22.58 -2.00 -2.32
N GLN A 10 -23.52 -2.91 -2.62
CA GLN A 10 -23.94 -3.99 -1.72
C GLN A 10 -22.87 -5.08 -1.56
N ASN A 11 -22.03 -5.29 -2.58
CA ASN A 11 -20.97 -6.31 -2.57
C ASN A 11 -19.57 -5.72 -2.34
N LYS A 12 -19.46 -4.47 -1.85
CA LYS A 12 -18.16 -3.87 -1.53
C LYS A 12 -17.66 -4.46 -0.20
N VAL A 13 -16.71 -5.38 -0.28
CA VAL A 13 -15.98 -5.85 0.91
C VAL A 13 -15.03 -4.73 1.35
N THR A 14 -15.36 -4.09 2.48
CA THR A 14 -14.48 -3.11 3.12
C THR A 14 -13.81 -3.76 4.32
N HIS A 15 -12.52 -4.08 4.22
CA HIS A 15 -11.75 -4.51 5.37
C HIS A 15 -11.37 -3.29 6.22
N THR A 16 -11.91 -3.22 7.44
CA THR A 16 -11.52 -2.24 8.45
C THR A 16 -10.56 -2.90 9.42
N PHE A 17 -9.32 -2.41 9.48
CA PHE A 17 -8.30 -2.89 10.41
C PHE A 17 -8.15 -1.89 11.56
N SER A 18 -7.83 -2.39 12.75
CA SER A 18 -7.48 -1.58 13.93
C SER A 18 -5.96 -1.49 14.16
N SER A 19 -5.20 -2.37 13.53
CA SER A 19 -3.74 -2.47 13.61
C SER A 19 -3.11 -2.61 12.23
N CYS A 20 -1.81 -2.33 12.15
CA CYS A 20 -1.03 -2.37 10.93
C CYS A 20 -0.92 -3.78 10.35
N GLN A 21 -1.29 -3.96 9.09
CA GLN A 21 -1.26 -5.25 8.38
C GLN A 21 0.07 -5.52 7.68
N TRP A 22 1.17 -4.93 8.15
CA TRP A 22 2.48 -5.14 7.55
C TRP A 22 3.07 -6.46 8.02
N PRO A 23 3.39 -7.40 7.11
CA PRO A 23 3.91 -8.71 7.48
C PRO A 23 5.36 -8.62 7.96
N ILE A 24 5.67 -9.32 9.03
CA ILE A 24 7.01 -9.46 9.59
C ILE A 24 7.33 -10.95 9.64
N GLY A 25 8.39 -11.35 8.92
CA GLY A 25 8.81 -12.74 8.76
C GLY A 25 8.22 -13.44 7.54
N ASP A 26 8.51 -14.74 7.42
CA ASP A 26 7.97 -15.61 6.37
C ASP A 26 6.66 -16.27 6.86
N PRO A 27 5.56 -16.26 6.09
CA PRO A 27 4.28 -16.87 6.48
C PRO A 27 4.33 -18.36 6.85
N GLN A 28 5.38 -19.08 6.48
CA GLN A 28 5.57 -20.50 6.83
C GLN A 28 6.31 -20.70 8.15
N GLU A 29 6.87 -19.63 8.72
CA GLU A 29 7.64 -19.67 9.97
C GLU A 29 6.76 -19.32 11.18
N LYS A 30 7.12 -19.86 12.34
CA LYS A 30 6.34 -19.68 13.59
C LYS A 30 6.31 -18.23 14.09
N ASP A 31 7.34 -17.46 13.74
CA ASP A 31 7.50 -16.08 14.19
C ASP A 31 6.81 -15.08 13.25
N PHE A 32 6.04 -15.56 12.26
CA PHE A 32 5.24 -14.70 11.41
C PHE A 32 4.19 -13.94 12.20
N HIS A 33 4.20 -12.62 12.07
CA HIS A 33 3.20 -11.76 12.68
C HIS A 33 3.00 -10.47 11.86
N PHE A 34 1.97 -9.71 12.20
CA PHE A 34 1.76 -8.37 11.67
C PHE A 34 2.25 -7.33 12.66
N CYS A 35 2.59 -6.15 12.16
CA CYS A 35 2.96 -5.03 13.01
C CYS A 35 1.83 -4.63 13.98
N ASP A 36 2.14 -4.53 15.27
CA ASP A 36 1.14 -4.23 16.31
C ASP A 36 0.77 -2.74 16.44
N THR A 37 1.39 -1.87 15.65
CA THR A 37 1.12 -0.42 15.71
C THR A 37 -0.25 -0.08 15.10
N ALA A 38 -0.91 0.95 15.64
CA ALA A 38 -2.16 1.45 15.08
C ALA A 38 -2.02 1.83 13.60
N ASN A 39 -3.02 1.50 12.80
CA ASN A 39 -3.05 1.87 11.40
C ASN A 39 -3.40 3.35 11.22
N VAL A 40 -2.99 3.92 10.09
CA VAL A 40 -3.48 5.23 9.64
C VAL A 40 -4.94 5.09 9.21
N VAL A 41 -5.78 6.04 9.59
CA VAL A 41 -7.22 6.03 9.24
C VAL A 41 -7.41 5.89 7.73
N GLY A 42 -8.18 4.88 7.33
CA GLY A 42 -8.46 4.58 5.91
C GLY A 42 -7.32 3.86 5.18
N LYS A 43 -6.24 3.46 5.88
CA LYS A 43 -5.14 2.68 5.33
C LYS A 43 -4.92 1.40 6.15
N PRO A 44 -4.34 0.35 5.56
CA PRO A 44 -4.08 -0.90 6.27
C PRO A 44 -2.80 -0.85 7.14
N TYR A 45 -1.94 0.15 6.97
CA TYR A 45 -0.62 0.21 7.59
C TYR A 45 -0.48 1.39 8.56
N CYS A 46 0.45 1.29 9.52
CA CYS A 46 0.91 2.43 10.32
C CYS A 46 1.71 3.41 9.45
N GLN A 47 2.09 4.58 9.98
CA GLN A 47 2.79 5.61 9.21
C GLN A 47 4.09 5.08 8.57
N GLN A 48 4.96 4.46 9.37
CA GLN A 48 6.22 3.90 8.90
C GLN A 48 6.03 2.92 7.74
N HIS A 49 5.08 1.99 7.87
CA HIS A 49 4.83 1.01 6.83
C HIS A 49 4.06 1.59 5.64
N CYS A 50 3.34 2.71 5.79
CA CYS A 50 2.84 3.46 4.64
C CYS A 50 3.97 4.04 3.81
N ASP A 51 5.00 4.62 4.46
CA ASP A 51 6.14 5.23 3.77
C ASP A 51 6.96 4.19 2.98
N LEU A 52 6.94 2.92 3.44
CA LEU A 52 7.55 1.79 2.73
C LEU A 52 6.64 1.21 1.63
N ALA A 53 5.33 1.11 1.88
CA ALA A 53 4.38 0.47 0.98
C ALA A 53 4.05 1.33 -0.25
N TYR A 54 3.95 2.64 -0.05
CA TYR A 54 3.46 3.57 -1.05
C TYR A 54 4.60 4.39 -1.62
N ILE A 55 4.69 4.41 -2.94
CA ILE A 55 5.65 5.27 -3.64
C ILE A 55 4.92 6.51 -4.14
N ASP A 56 5.51 7.70 -3.95
CA ASP A 56 4.99 8.93 -4.56
C ASP A 56 5.25 8.88 -6.08
N GLU A 57 4.17 8.90 -6.86
CA GLU A 57 4.24 8.89 -8.33
C GLU A 57 5.06 10.05 -8.91
N ARG A 58 5.09 11.20 -8.23
CA ARG A 58 5.88 12.37 -8.66
C ARG A 58 7.36 12.10 -8.49
N GLU A 59 7.75 11.49 -7.38
CA GLU A 59 9.15 11.11 -7.14
C GLU A 59 9.59 10.02 -8.12
N LEU A 60 8.75 9.01 -8.38
CA LEU A 60 9.01 8.02 -9.44
C LEU A 60 9.22 8.63 -10.82
N LYS A 61 8.43 9.65 -11.19
CA LYS A 61 8.58 10.35 -12.47
C LYS A 61 9.91 11.10 -12.53
N LYS A 62 10.30 11.80 -11.46
CA LYS A 62 11.59 12.49 -11.36
C LYS A 62 12.76 11.52 -11.48
N GLU A 63 12.73 10.41 -10.74
CA GLU A 63 13.78 9.38 -10.81
C GLU A 63 13.93 8.80 -12.22
N LYS A 64 12.82 8.50 -12.90
CA LYS A 64 12.83 8.03 -14.30
C LYS A 64 13.42 9.06 -15.26
N GLU A 65 13.11 10.34 -15.07
CA GLU A 65 13.68 11.42 -15.88
C GLU A 65 15.19 11.56 -15.66
N VAL A 66 15.65 11.54 -14.41
CA VAL A 66 17.09 11.53 -14.07
C VAL A 66 17.79 10.32 -14.70
N GLN A 67 17.19 9.13 -14.60
CA GLN A 67 17.71 7.91 -15.20
C GLN A 67 17.80 8.01 -16.73
N ARG A 68 16.78 8.59 -17.38
CA ARG A 68 16.77 8.84 -18.84
C ARG A 68 17.91 9.79 -19.22
N ASN A 69 18.07 10.88 -18.50
CA ASN A 69 19.08 11.89 -18.80
C ASN A 69 20.50 11.32 -18.63
N ARG A 70 20.74 10.46 -17.63
CA ARG A 70 22.01 9.73 -17.47
C ARG A 70 22.33 8.82 -18.65
N ARG A 71 21.32 8.14 -19.21
CA ARG A 71 21.50 7.27 -20.39
C ARG A 71 21.78 8.04 -21.67
N ILE A 72 21.26 9.26 -21.81
CA ILE A 72 21.55 10.13 -22.97
C ILE A 72 22.97 10.69 -22.87
N ALA A 73 23.46 10.92 -21.65
CA ALA A 73 24.78 11.46 -21.39
C ALA A 73 25.91 10.42 -21.40
N ALA A 74 25.60 9.13 -21.51
CA ALA A 74 26.55 8.02 -21.59
C ALA A 74 26.70 7.53 -23.03
#